data_AF-A0A969ZCC2-F1
#
_entry.id   AF-A0A969ZCC2-F1
#
_cell.length_a   1.000
_cell.length_b   1.000
_cell.length_c   1.000
_cell.angle_alpha   90.00
_cell.angle_beta   90.00
_cell.angle_gamma   90.00
#
_symmetry.space_group_name_H-M   'P 1'
#
loop_
_entity.id
_entity.type
_entity.pdbx_description
1 polymer ?
#
loop_
_entity_poly.entity_id
_entity_poly.type
_entity_poly.pdbx_seq_one_letter_code
_entity_poly.pdbx_strand_id
1 'polypeptide(L)'
;MSEKWDKFVDTTKEVASSVADAAESLIEKGKDFINLKKLEARLKECYRSLGEYTYKEVIGETVVEEDKEALVEEISCIIESIAAQKGEEASEVEEFCKECGTELPEDSNFCKNCGAKVE
;
A
#
# COMPACT_ATOMS: atom_id res chain seq x y z
N MET A 1 32.80 24.01 -35.17
CA MET A 1 32.04 24.17 -33.90
C MET A 1 30.60 23.66 -34.00
N SER A 2 30.11 23.32 -35.21
CA SER A 2 28.76 22.76 -35.48
C SER A 2 28.65 21.25 -35.28
N GLU A 3 29.72 20.48 -35.54
CA GLU A 3 29.66 18.99 -35.57
C GLU A 3 29.34 18.32 -34.22
N LYS A 4 29.58 19.00 -33.10
CA LYS A 4 29.22 18.50 -31.75
C LYS A 4 27.74 18.72 -31.41
N TRP A 5 27.08 19.66 -32.09
CA TRP A 5 25.69 20.01 -31.84
C TRP A 5 24.74 19.03 -32.55
N ASP A 6 25.04 18.69 -33.81
CA ASP A 6 24.28 17.68 -34.56
C ASP A 6 24.35 16.31 -33.88
N LYS A 7 25.53 15.92 -33.36
CA LYS A 7 25.69 14.64 -32.64
C LYS A 7 24.88 14.57 -31.34
N PHE A 8 24.69 15.69 -30.65
CA PHE A 8 23.89 15.74 -29.42
C PHE A 8 22.38 15.68 -29.73
N VAL A 9 21.94 16.35 -30.81
CA VAL A 9 20.56 16.31 -31.29
C VAL A 9 20.18 14.93 -31.84
N ASP A 10 21.10 14.26 -32.54
CA ASP A 10 20.87 12.89 -33.04
C ASP A 10 20.86 11.86 -31.90
N THR A 11 21.70 12.04 -30.87
CA THR A 11 21.65 11.21 -29.65
C THR A 11 20.33 11.42 -28.87
N THR A 12 19.71 12.59 -29.01
CA THR A 12 18.38 12.89 -28.44
C THR A 12 17.26 12.16 -29.20
N LYS A 13 17.49 11.78 -30.46
CA LYS A 13 16.49 11.16 -31.33
C LYS A 13 16.37 9.64 -31.13
N GLU A 14 17.44 8.95 -30.75
CA GLU A 14 17.39 7.54 -30.35
C GLU A 14 16.82 7.33 -28.94
N VAL A 15 16.79 8.38 -28.12
CA VAL A 15 16.19 8.39 -26.77
C VAL A 15 14.72 8.82 -26.82
N ALA A 16 14.15 9.07 -28.00
CA ALA A 16 12.78 9.56 -28.17
C ALA A 16 11.70 8.49 -27.92
N SER A 17 11.96 7.21 -28.20
CA SER A 17 11.01 6.14 -27.90
C SER A 17 11.02 5.78 -26.41
N SER A 18 12.20 5.72 -25.78
CA SER A 18 12.32 5.35 -24.36
C SER A 18 11.94 6.47 -23.38
N VAL A 19 11.92 7.74 -23.81
CA VAL A 19 11.51 8.88 -22.95
C VAL A 19 10.00 9.04 -22.85
N ALA A 20 9.25 8.73 -23.92
CA ALA A 20 7.80 8.76 -23.87
C ALA A 20 7.26 7.71 -22.87
N ASP A 21 7.74 6.46 -23.00
CA ASP A 21 7.33 5.35 -22.13
C ASP A 21 7.76 5.56 -20.66
N ALA A 22 8.96 6.11 -20.44
CA ALA A 22 9.41 6.47 -19.09
C ALA A 22 8.59 7.61 -18.48
N ALA A 23 8.21 8.62 -19.27
CA ALA A 23 7.37 9.71 -18.78
C ALA A 23 5.95 9.24 -18.42
N GLU A 24 5.35 8.36 -19.24
CA GLU A 24 4.03 7.79 -19.00
C GLU A 24 4.00 6.93 -17.73
N SER A 25 4.98 6.02 -17.57
CA SER A 25 5.08 5.16 -16.39
C SER A 25 5.33 5.92 -15.07
N LEU A 26 6.01 7.07 -15.12
CA LEU A 26 6.19 7.94 -13.95
C LEU A 26 4.91 8.71 -13.59
N ILE A 27 4.13 9.13 -14.59
CA ILE A 27 2.83 9.78 -14.38
C ILE A 27 1.84 8.79 -13.75
N GLU A 28 1.80 7.56 -14.25
CA GLU A 28 0.90 6.51 -13.75
C GLU A 28 1.26 6.12 -12.30
N LYS A 29 2.54 5.82 -12.02
CA LYS A 29 3.02 5.61 -10.64
C LYS A 29 2.72 6.79 -9.71
N GLY A 30 2.76 8.01 -10.23
CA GLY A 30 2.38 9.21 -9.48
C GLY A 30 0.89 9.22 -9.09
N LYS A 31 -0.01 8.80 -9.99
CA LYS A 31 -1.45 8.68 -9.70
C LYS A 31 -1.71 7.60 -8.66
N ASP A 32 -1.06 6.45 -8.80
CA ASP A 32 -1.21 5.33 -7.86
C ASP A 32 -0.73 5.72 -6.47
N PHE A 33 0.42 6.40 -6.36
CA PHE A 33 0.92 6.92 -5.10
C PHE A 33 -0.06 7.89 -4.42
N ILE A 34 -0.66 8.81 -5.20
CA ILE A 34 -1.66 9.75 -4.67
C ILE A 34 -2.91 9.01 -4.19
N ASN A 35 -3.39 8.03 -4.95
CA ASN A 35 -4.56 7.24 -4.59
C ASN A 35 -4.31 6.41 -3.33
N LEU A 36 -3.15 5.78 -3.23
CA LEU A 36 -2.72 5.05 -2.04
C LEU A 36 -2.72 5.94 -0.81
N LYS A 37 -2.15 7.15 -0.92
CA LYS A 37 -2.13 8.11 0.21
C LYS A 37 -3.52 8.60 0.60
N LYS A 38 -4.44 8.74 -0.36
CA LYS A 38 -5.84 9.06 -0.07
C LYS A 38 -6.53 7.93 0.69
N LEU A 39 -6.33 6.67 0.25
CA LEU A 39 -6.86 5.50 0.94
C LEU A 39 -6.29 5.35 2.35
N GLU A 40 -4.97 5.51 2.53
CA GLU A 40 -4.34 5.47 3.86
C GLU A 40 -4.87 6.59 4.78
N ALA A 41 -5.11 7.78 4.25
CA ALA A 41 -5.71 8.88 5.01
C ALA A 41 -7.17 8.54 5.40
N ARG A 42 -7.96 8.01 4.46
CA ARG A 42 -9.34 7.61 4.71
C ARG A 42 -9.43 6.49 5.75
N LEU A 43 -8.57 5.48 5.64
CA LEU A 43 -8.47 4.39 6.62
C LEU A 43 -8.25 4.92 8.04
N LYS A 44 -7.33 5.88 8.18
CA LYS A 44 -7.04 6.53 9.46
C LYS A 44 -8.25 7.28 10.01
N GLU A 45 -9.01 7.96 9.16
CA GLU A 45 -10.26 8.63 9.55
C GLU A 45 -11.33 7.62 9.99
N CYS A 46 -11.52 6.53 9.26
CA CYS A 46 -12.49 5.49 9.62
C CYS A 46 -12.14 4.84 10.97
N TYR A 47 -10.87 4.52 11.23
CA TYR A 47 -10.44 4.02 12.54
C TYR A 47 -10.67 5.03 13.67
N ARG A 48 -10.48 6.32 13.41
CA ARG A 48 -10.78 7.37 14.39
C ARG A 48 -12.27 7.40 14.71
N SER A 49 -13.12 7.40 13.69
CA SER A 49 -14.58 7.37 13.84
C SER A 49 -15.04 6.12 14.59
N LEU A 50 -14.50 4.95 14.26
CA LEU A 50 -14.79 3.70 14.96
C LEU A 50 -14.43 3.80 16.45
N GLY A 51 -13.27 4.39 16.77
CA GLY A 51 -12.85 4.65 18.16
C GLY A 51 -13.78 5.60 18.92
N GLU A 52 -14.38 6.59 18.25
CA GLU A 52 -15.41 7.45 18.86
C GLU A 52 -16.65 6.65 19.27
N TYR A 53 -17.09 5.69 18.44
CA TYR A 53 -18.19 4.80 18.80
C TYR A 53 -17.85 3.92 20.01
N THR A 54 -16.67 3.31 20.03
CA THR A 54 -16.22 2.53 21.19
C THR A 54 -16.18 3.36 22.47
N TYR A 55 -15.71 4.62 22.38
CA TYR A 55 -15.73 5.52 23.53
C TYR A 55 -17.17 5.80 24.02
N LYS A 56 -18.09 6.11 23.09
CA LYS A 56 -19.51 6.35 23.39
C LYS A 56 -20.16 5.15 24.09
N GLU A 57 -19.89 3.94 23.61
CA GLU A 57 -20.36 2.70 24.24
C GLU A 57 -19.86 2.59 25.69
N VAL A 58 -18.57 2.88 25.93
CA VAL A 58 -17.95 2.80 27.27
C VAL A 58 -18.57 3.81 28.24
N ILE A 59 -18.94 5.00 27.77
CA ILE A 59 -19.59 6.02 28.61
C ILE A 59 -21.12 5.84 28.71
N GLY A 60 -21.67 4.78 28.11
CA GLY A 60 -23.10 4.46 28.14
C GLY A 60 -23.95 5.35 27.24
N GLU A 61 -23.36 6.03 26.26
CA GLU A 61 -24.11 6.72 25.21
C GLU A 61 -24.64 5.72 24.19
N THR A 62 -25.86 5.98 23.69
CA THR A 62 -26.46 5.17 22.63
C THR A 62 -25.66 5.32 21.34
N VAL A 63 -25.19 4.19 20.83
CA VAL A 63 -24.58 4.08 19.50
C VAL A 63 -25.59 3.47 18.54
N VAL A 64 -25.68 4.02 17.34
CA VAL A 64 -26.42 3.40 16.23
C VAL A 64 -25.52 2.30 15.67
N GLU A 65 -25.89 1.04 15.92
CA GLU A 65 -25.10 -0.13 15.49
C GLU A 65 -24.89 -0.17 13.97
N GLU A 66 -25.90 0.22 13.20
CA GLU A 66 -25.83 0.27 11.73
C GLU A 66 -24.71 1.21 11.22
N ASP A 67 -24.50 2.36 11.86
CA ASP A 67 -23.44 3.30 11.48
C ASP A 67 -22.04 2.73 11.79
N LYS A 68 -21.93 1.97 12.88
CA LYS A 68 -20.70 1.29 13.27
C LYS A 68 -20.39 0.13 12.30
N GLU A 69 -21.39 -0.64 11.92
CA GLU A 69 -21.26 -1.73 10.94
C GLU A 69 -20.83 -1.20 9.56
N ALA A 70 -21.45 -0.13 9.07
CA ALA A 70 -21.07 0.50 7.81
C ALA A 70 -19.60 0.97 7.80
N LEU A 71 -19.11 1.50 8.93
CA LEU A 71 -17.69 1.89 9.06
C LEU A 71 -16.75 0.68 9.03
N VAL A 72 -17.12 -0.44 9.64
CA VAL A 72 -16.32 -1.67 9.62
C VAL A 72 -16.25 -2.24 8.20
N GLU A 73 -17.35 -2.21 7.46
CA GLU A 73 -17.39 -2.60 6.05
C GLU A 73 -16.48 -1.69 5.20
N GLU A 74 -16.58 -0.37 5.37
CA GLU A 74 -15.71 0.59 4.67
C GLU A 74 -14.22 0.35 4.97
N ILE A 75 -13.86 0.12 6.24
CA ILE A 75 -12.48 -0.21 6.64
C ILE A 75 -11.98 -1.46 5.91
N SER A 76 -12.81 -2.51 5.86
CA SER A 76 -12.47 -3.78 5.21
C SER A 76 -12.20 -3.58 3.72
N CYS A 77 -13.09 -2.87 3.01
CA CYS A 77 -12.90 -2.56 1.59
C CYS A 77 -11.65 -1.68 1.31
N ILE A 78 -11.33 -0.73 2.21
CA ILE A 78 -10.14 0.10 2.06
C ILE A 78 -8.87 -0.73 2.25
N ILE A 79 -8.83 -1.65 3.22
CA ILE A 79 -7.70 -2.54 3.44
C ILE A 79 -7.45 -3.40 2.20
N GLU A 80 -8.50 -4.00 1.63
CA GLU A 80 -8.41 -4.77 0.38
C GLU A 80 -7.87 -3.91 -0.78
N SER A 81 -8.37 -2.67 -0.91
CA SER A 81 -7.92 -1.74 -1.95
C SER A 81 -6.45 -1.32 -1.80
N ILE A 82 -5.98 -1.14 -0.56
CA ILE A 82 -4.58 -0.82 -0.26
C ILE A 82 -3.69 -2.03 -0.56
N ALA A 83 -4.10 -3.22 -0.15
CA ALA A 83 -3.38 -4.47 -0.40
C ALA A 83 -3.19 -4.71 -1.91
N ALA A 84 -4.27 -4.57 -2.68
CA ALA A 84 -4.24 -4.67 -4.14
C ALA A 84 -3.28 -3.65 -4.79
N GLN A 85 -3.26 -2.40 -4.32
CA GLN A 85 -2.35 -1.37 -4.86
C GLN A 85 -0.89 -1.57 -4.49
N LYS A 86 -0.62 -2.18 -3.33
CA LYS A 86 0.75 -2.49 -2.90
C LYS A 86 1.31 -3.76 -3.55
N GLY A 87 0.48 -4.53 -4.26
CA GLY A 87 0.84 -5.87 -4.70
C GLY A 87 1.08 -6.81 -3.51
N GLU A 88 0.56 -6.44 -2.33
CA GLU A 88 0.47 -7.27 -1.16
C GLU A 88 -0.80 -8.10 -1.33
N GLU A 89 -0.81 -9.00 -2.31
CA GLU A 89 -1.77 -10.12 -2.30
C GLU A 89 -1.57 -10.80 -0.95
N ALA A 90 -2.65 -11.10 -0.22
CA ALA A 90 -2.60 -11.73 1.09
C ALA A 90 -1.63 -12.90 1.03
N SER A 91 -0.39 -12.69 1.48
CA SER A 91 0.59 -13.75 1.49
C SER A 91 0.03 -14.75 2.47
N GLU A 92 -0.31 -15.94 2.00
CA GLU A 92 -0.78 -17.02 2.85
C GLU A 92 0.23 -17.15 4.01
N VAL A 93 -0.18 -16.65 5.17
CA VAL A 93 0.60 -16.73 6.40
C VAL A 93 0.40 -18.16 6.87
N GLU A 94 1.27 -19.05 6.42
CA GLU A 94 1.21 -20.44 6.83
C GLU A 94 1.73 -20.61 8.26
N GLU A 95 2.72 -19.81 8.66
CA GLU A 95 3.44 -20.04 9.92
C GLU A 95 3.81 -18.77 10.69
N PHE A 96 3.98 -18.91 12.00
CA PHE A 96 4.57 -17.87 12.85
C PHE A 96 5.99 -18.27 13.23
N CYS A 97 6.89 -17.29 13.24
CA CYS A 97 8.25 -17.51 13.70
C CYS A 97 8.24 -18.00 15.16
N LYS A 98 8.78 -19.19 15.40
CA LYS A 98 8.86 -19.81 16.74
C LYS A 98 9.72 -19.01 17.73
N GLU A 99 10.60 -18.14 17.23
CA GLU A 99 11.49 -17.32 18.07
C GLU A 99 10.88 -15.96 18.46
N CYS A 100 10.24 -15.25 17.53
CA CYS A 100 9.75 -13.88 17.78
C CYS A 100 8.25 -13.67 17.55
N GLY A 101 7.53 -14.69 17.10
CA GLY A 101 6.09 -14.64 16.85
C GLY A 101 5.67 -13.80 15.64
N THR A 102 6.61 -13.41 14.78
CA THR A 102 6.29 -12.68 13.54
C THR A 102 5.71 -13.62 12.49
N GLU A 103 4.69 -13.17 11.78
CA GLU A 103 4.07 -13.85 10.65
C GLU A 103 5.10 -14.13 9.55
N LEU A 104 5.13 -15.36 9.06
CA LEU A 104 6.01 -15.83 8.00
C LEU A 104 5.17 -16.25 6.78
N PRO A 105 5.44 -15.70 5.59
CA PRO A 105 4.84 -16.21 4.35
C PRO A 105 5.43 -17.57 3.97
N GLU A 106 4.67 -18.39 3.23
CA GLU A 106 4.96 -19.79 2.87
C GLU A 106 6.42 -20.03 2.41
N ASP A 107 6.98 -19.13 1.60
CA ASP A 107 8.32 -19.29 1.01
C ASP A 107 9.48 -18.75 1.89
N SER A 108 9.23 -18.46 3.17
CA SER A 108 10.24 -17.86 4.05
C SER A 108 11.27 -18.87 4.51
N ASN A 109 12.51 -18.78 4.01
CA ASN A 109 13.65 -19.55 4.52
C ASN A 109 14.22 -18.97 5.84
N PHE A 110 14.01 -17.67 6.07
CA PHE A 110 14.48 -16.94 7.25
C PHE A 110 13.44 -15.91 7.66
N CYS A 111 13.31 -15.68 8.97
CA CYS A 111 12.45 -14.64 9.50
C CYS A 111 12.99 -13.26 9.12
N LYS A 112 12.18 -12.48 8.41
CA LYS A 112 12.52 -11.10 8.01
C LYS A 112 12.69 -10.14 9.19
N ASN A 113 12.13 -10.47 10.35
CA ASN A 113 12.19 -9.62 11.53
C ASN A 113 13.39 -9.94 12.43
N CYS A 114 13.62 -11.22 12.78
CA CYS A 114 14.67 -11.61 13.73
C CYS A 114 15.87 -12.33 13.09
N GLY A 115 15.80 -12.73 11.82
CA GLY A 115 16.85 -13.46 11.11
C GLY A 115 16.96 -14.95 11.49
N ALA A 116 16.08 -15.46 12.36
CA ALA A 116 16.03 -16.88 12.67
C ALA A 116 15.71 -17.69 11.42
N LYS A 117 16.36 -18.85 11.28
CA LYS A 117 16.06 -19.78 10.19
C LYS A 117 14.68 -20.40 10.43
N VAL A 118 13.87 -20.44 9.39
CA VAL A 118 12.58 -21.13 9.39
C VAL A 118 12.87 -22.58 9.01
N GLU A 119 12.42 -23.52 9.85
CA GLU A 119 12.64 -24.96 9.69
C GLU A 119 11.41 -25.67 9.13
#